data_AF-A0A392VLV2-F1
#
_entry.id   AF-A0A392VLV2-F1
#
_cell.length_a   1.000
_cell.length_b   1.000
_cell.length_c   1.000
_cell.angle_alpha   90.00
_cell.angle_beta   90.00
_cell.angle_gamma   90.00
#
_symmetry.space_group_name_H-M   'P 1'
#
loop_
_entity.id
_entity.type
_entity.pdbx_description
1 polymer ?
#
loop_
_entity_poly.entity_id
_entity_poly.type
_entity_poly.pdbx_seq_one_letter_code
_entity_poly.pdbx_strand_id
1 'polypeptide(L)' 'DVFPEDISDVPPEREVEFSIDIVPGTSPITMAPYRMSASELNELKKQLKELLEKRFVRPSVSPWGAPV' A
#
# COMPACT_ATOMS: atom_id res chain seq x y z
N ASP A 1 -14.89 15.47 0.13
CA ASP A 1 -13.63 14.82 -0.20
C ASP A 1 -13.46 13.54 0.58
N VAL A 2 -13.00 12.47 -0.07
CA VAL A 2 -12.86 11.12 0.53
C VAL A 2 -11.49 10.93 1.20
N PHE A 3 -10.48 11.70 0.79
CA PHE A 3 -9.12 11.63 1.34
C PHE A 3 -8.64 13.05 1.72
N PRO A 4 -8.21 13.29 2.98
CA PRO A 4 -7.65 14.57 3.37
C PRO A 4 -6.31 14.85 2.65
N GLU A 5 -6.01 16.13 2.41
CA GLU A 5 -4.74 16.55 1.78
C GLU A 5 -3.53 16.34 2.70
N ASP A 6 -3.72 16.54 4.01
CA ASP A 6 -2.72 16.36 5.07
C ASP A 6 -3.07 15.18 6.00
N ILE A 7 -2.07 14.42 6.44
CA ILE A 7 -2.23 13.43 7.50
C ILE A 7 -1.23 13.58 8.63
N SER A 8 -1.68 13.22 9.83
CA SER A 8 -0.85 13.10 11.02
C SER A 8 0.07 11.87 10.91
N ASP A 9 1.31 11.99 11.41
CA ASP A 9 2.28 10.88 11.51
C ASP A 9 1.76 9.71 12.36
N VAL A 10 0.79 9.97 13.22
CA VAL A 10 0.12 8.97 14.05
C VAL A 10 -1.19 8.62 13.38
N PRO A 11 -1.54 7.33 13.21
CA PRO A 11 -2.89 6.96 12.85
C PRO A 11 -3.84 7.69 13.80
N PRO A 12 -4.90 8.36 13.29
CA PRO A 12 -5.90 8.94 14.17
C PRO A 12 -6.39 7.83 15.11
N GLU A 13 -6.60 8.15 16.40
CA GLU A 13 -7.12 7.17 17.35
C GLU A 13 -8.39 6.56 16.77
N ARG A 14 -8.30 5.27 16.47
CA ARG A 14 -9.41 4.51 15.91
C ARG A 14 -10.06 3.81 17.09
N GLU A 15 -11.37 3.90 17.21
CA GLU A 15 -12.12 3.12 18.20
C GLU A 15 -11.96 1.60 17.98
N VAL A 16 -11.53 1.20 16.77
CA VAL A 16 -11.33 -0.19 16.37
C VAL A 16 -9.92 -0.38 15.78
N GLU A 17 -9.19 -1.36 16.29
CA GLU A 17 -7.96 -1.85 15.68
C GLU A 17 -8.31 -2.64 14.41
N PHE A 18 -7.78 -2.21 13.26
CA PHE A 18 -7.97 -2.95 12.01
C PHE A 18 -7.06 -4.18 11.98
N SER A 19 -7.64 -5.36 12.18
CA SER A 19 -7.00 -6.64 11.90
C SER A 19 -7.47 -7.21 10.55
N ILE A 20 -6.59 -7.95 9.88
CA ILE A 20 -6.94 -8.76 8.71
C ILE A 20 -6.84 -10.22 9.13
N ASP A 21 -7.98 -10.83 9.40
CA ASP A 21 -8.03 -12.25 9.78
C ASP A 21 -7.81 -13.14 8.55
N ILE A 22 -6.90 -14.10 8.67
CA ILE A 22 -6.62 -15.08 7.63
C ILE A 22 -7.33 -16.39 7.92
N VAL A 23 -7.79 -17.08 6.88
CA VAL A 23 -8.32 -18.44 7.01
C VAL A 23 -7.20 -19.36 7.51
N PRO A 24 -7.44 -20.23 8.52
CA PRO A 24 -6.44 -21.17 9.00
C PRO A 24 -5.85 -22.01 7.85
N GLY A 25 -4.52 -22.07 7.78
CA GLY A 25 -3.81 -22.78 6.70
C GLY A 25 -3.45 -21.93 5.48
N THR A 26 -3.80 -20.63 5.46
CA THR A 26 -3.36 -19.74 4.38
C THR A 26 -1.87 -19.45 4.47
N SER A 27 -1.12 -19.75 3.41
CA SER A 27 0.30 -19.39 3.27
C SER A 27 0.48 -18.09 2.49
N PRO A 28 1.58 -17.34 2.69
CA PRO A 28 1.88 -16.16 1.88
C PRO A 28 1.96 -16.47 0.39
N ILE A 29 1.44 -15.56 -0.43
CA ILE A 29 1.49 -15.63 -1.89
C ILE A 29 2.21 -14.39 -2.42
N THR A 30 3.14 -14.59 -3.34
CA THR A 30 3.81 -13.51 -4.07
C THR A 30 3.58 -13.69 -5.56
N MET A 31 3.09 -12.65 -6.21
CA MET A 31 2.91 -12.60 -7.66
C MET A 31 3.73 -11.46 -8.28
N ALA A 32 4.22 -11.68 -9.49
CA ALA A 32 4.97 -10.66 -10.23
C ALA A 32 4.05 -9.48 -10.62
N PRO A 33 4.55 -8.23 -10.62
CA PRO A 33 3.81 -7.06 -11.10
C PRO A 33 3.36 -7.21 -12.55
N TYR A 34 2.31 -6.49 -12.95
CA TYR A 34 1.86 -6.52 -14.34
C TYR A 34 2.87 -5.83 -15.27
N ARG A 35 2.85 -6.25 -16.55
CA ARG A 35 3.63 -5.57 -17.58
C ARG A 35 3.01 -4.21 -17.86
N MET A 36 3.81 -3.16 -17.68
CA MET A 36 3.41 -1.79 -17.92
C MET A 36 4.30 -1.14 -18.99
N SER A 37 3.71 -0.22 -19.74
CA SER A 37 4.43 0.67 -20.64
C SER A 37 5.32 1.67 -19.88
N ALA A 38 6.23 2.33 -20.58
CA ALA A 38 7.08 3.35 -19.97
C ALA A 38 6.29 4.53 -19.37
N SER A 39 5.18 4.93 -20.01
CA SER A 39 4.31 6.01 -19.51
C SER A 39 3.59 5.62 -18.23
N GLU A 40 3.06 4.40 -18.15
CA GLU A 40 2.39 3.89 -16.94
C GLU A 40 3.37 3.76 -15.78
N LEU A 41 4.59 3.25 -16.03
CA LEU A 41 5.63 3.18 -15.01
C LEU A 41 6.05 4.56 -14.48
N ASN A 42 6.06 5.58 -15.33
CA ASN A 42 6.38 6.94 -14.90
C ASN A 42 5.29 7.52 -14.01
N GLU A 43 4.02 7.32 -14.36
CA GLU A 43 2.90 7.77 -13.54
C GLU A 43 2.83 7.01 -12.21
N LEU A 44 3.02 5.68 -12.23
CA LEU A 44 3.07 4.87 -11.02
C LEU A 44 4.16 5.35 -10.06
N LYS A 45 5.36 5.66 -10.58
CA LYS A 45 6.45 6.21 -9.77
C LYS A 45 6.11 7.57 -9.17
N LYS A 46 5.38 8.42 -9.90
CA LYS A 46 4.93 9.73 -9.41
C LYS A 46 3.96 9.56 -8.24
N GLN A 47 2.92 8.74 -8.42
CA GLN A 47 1.93 8.44 -7.38
C GLN A 47 2.59 7.79 -6.16
N LEU A 48 3.51 6.85 -6.36
CA LEU A 48 4.22 6.21 -5.26
C LEU A 48 5.03 7.21 -4.41
N LYS A 49 5.67 8.20 -5.04
CA LYS A 49 6.39 9.26 -4.31
C LYS A 49 5.44 10.09 -3.47
N GLU A 50 4.32 10.52 -4.04
CA GLU A 50 3.30 11.29 -3.32
C GLU A 50 2.76 10.50 -2.11
N LEU A 51 2.52 9.19 -2.26
CA LEU A 51 2.07 8.32 -1.16
C LEU A 51 3.13 8.13 -0.07
N LEU A 52 4.41 8.04 -0.45
CA LEU A 52 5.54 7.95 0.49
C LEU A 52 5.76 9.25 1.26
N GLU A 53 5.67 10.40 0.57
CA GLU A 53 5.76 11.74 1.17
C GLU A 53 4.62 11.96 2.14
N LYS A 54 3.41 11.56 1.75
CA LYS A 54 2.24 11.60 2.64
C LYS A 54 2.35 10.63 3.80
N ARG A 55 3.22 9.62 3.79
CA ARG A 55 3.28 8.52 4.80
C ARG A 55 2.12 7.54 4.75
N PHE A 56 1.36 7.47 3.65
CA PHE A 56 0.32 6.45 3.45
C PHE A 56 0.90 5.04 3.28
N VAL A 57 2.11 4.96 2.73
CA VAL A 57 2.82 3.69 2.52
C VAL A 57 4.26 3.80 3.01
N ARG A 58 4.88 2.65 3.26
CA ARG A 58 6.30 2.54 3.59
C ARG A 58 6.91 1.31 2.92
N PRO A 59 8.22 1.30 2.67
CA PRO A 59 8.91 0.08 2.24
C PRO A 59 8.68 -1.05 3.25
N SER A 60 8.51 -2.28 2.75
CA SER A 60 8.31 -3.47 3.58
C SER A 60 9.05 -4.67 2.99
N VAL A 61 9.31 -5.67 3.84
CA VAL A 61 9.89 -6.97 3.48
C VAL A 61 8.84 -8.08 3.66
N SER A 62 7.68 -7.90 3.03
CA SER A 62 6.54 -8.81 3.16
C SER A 62 6.75 -10.10 2.35
N PRO A 63 6.40 -11.29 2.90
CA PRO A 63 6.32 -12.52 2.12
C PRO A 63 5.06 -12.56 1.22
N TRP A 64 4.15 -11.60 1.39
CA TRP A 64 2.97 -11.39 0.55
C TRP A 64 3.26 -10.30 -0.48
N GLY A 65 2.98 -10.60 -1.75
CA GLY A 65 3.11 -9.66 -2.86
C GLY A 65 1.93 -9.75 -3.81
N ALA A 66 1.16 -8.68 -3.92
CA ALA A 66 0.10 -8.52 -4.92
C ALA A 66 0.64 -7.69 -6.10
N PRO A 67 0.23 -8.00 -7.35
CA PRO A 67 0.61 -7.21 -8.49
C PRO A 67 -0.04 -5.83 -8.39
N VAL A 68 0.64 -4.85 -8.95
CA VAL A 68 0.06 -3.56 -9.35
C VAL A 68 0.11 -3.53 -10.87
#